data_AF-A0A4Y9EMT7-F1
#
_entry.id   AF-A0A4Y9EMT7-F1
#
_cell.length_a   1.000
_cell.length_b   1.000
_cell.length_c   1.000
_cell.angle_alpha   90.00
_cell.angle_beta   90.00
_cell.angle_gamma   90.00
#
_symmetry.space_group_name_H-M   'P 1'
#
loop_
_entity.id
_entity.type
_entity.pdbx_description
1 polymer ?
#
loop_
_entity_poly.entity_id
_entity_poly.type
_entity_poly.pdbx_seq_one_letter_code
_entity_poly.pdbx_strand_id
1 'polypeptide(L)'
;MKTLLKSTGVALAMLLALPAAAQTAPAAPPAPGMQAGPHGGPGGRGGMRMQMFASLSPAGQAIMRDAMKGGDPRADHAAVKAARDQILVLLDAEKLDVAALKRAMDAERNAAEAAHTKRQNALLAAYQKLSLADRKALVAEAKAMRARMEAMMVKKGTPMMMHGGPGGMDGMEDMPPPPPAK
;
A
#
# COMPACT_ATOMS: atom_id res chain seq x y z
N MET A 1 68.22 -6.04 -17.03
CA MET A 1 67.59 -7.34 -17.32
C MET A 1 66.28 -7.09 -18.07
N LYS A 2 66.16 -7.66 -19.28
CA LYS A 2 64.97 -8.10 -20.05
C LYS A 2 63.63 -7.38 -19.76
N THR A 3 63.17 -6.44 -20.60
CA THR A 3 62.18 -6.62 -21.70
C THR A 3 60.93 -7.47 -21.32
N LEU A 4 59.72 -6.88 -21.41
CA LEU A 4 58.78 -7.12 -22.51
C LEU A 4 57.46 -6.32 -22.35
N LEU A 5 57.27 -5.38 -23.28
CA LEU A 5 56.00 -4.82 -23.74
C LEU A 5 55.24 -5.90 -24.53
N LYS A 6 53.95 -6.16 -24.22
CA LYS A 6 52.93 -6.75 -25.11
C LYS A 6 51.55 -6.28 -24.62
N SER A 7 50.91 -5.27 -25.22
CA SER A 7 50.19 -5.28 -26.50
C SER A 7 48.91 -6.13 -26.50
N THR A 8 47.78 -5.43 -26.51
CA THR A 8 46.56 -5.67 -27.32
C THR A 8 45.73 -6.94 -27.12
N GLY A 9 44.43 -6.75 -26.82
CA GLY A 9 43.43 -7.81 -26.90
C GLY A 9 42.01 -7.35 -26.57
N VAL A 10 41.49 -6.30 -27.21
CA VAL A 10 40.04 -6.08 -27.31
C VAL A 10 39.50 -7.14 -28.27
N ALA A 11 38.74 -8.12 -27.77
CA ALA A 11 37.99 -9.05 -28.61
C ALA A 11 36.51 -8.71 -28.51
N LEU A 12 36.11 -7.75 -29.35
CA LEU A 12 34.73 -7.50 -29.74
C LEU A 12 34.33 -8.63 -30.70
N ALA A 13 33.54 -9.60 -30.25
CA ALA A 13 32.92 -10.59 -31.14
C ALA A 13 31.47 -10.18 -31.40
N MET A 14 31.30 -9.32 -32.40
CA MET A 14 30.03 -9.17 -33.12
C MET A 14 29.82 -10.43 -33.95
N LEU A 15 28.83 -11.25 -33.58
CA LEU A 15 28.33 -12.33 -34.45
C LEU A 15 26.89 -12.03 -34.86
N LEU A 16 26.80 -11.44 -36.05
CA LEU A 16 25.79 -11.65 -37.09
C LEU A 16 24.33 -11.81 -36.68
N ALA A 17 23.58 -10.74 -36.96
CA ALA A 17 22.15 -10.75 -37.18
C ALA A 17 21.74 -11.76 -38.28
N LEU A 18 20.71 -12.56 -38.01
CA LEU A 18 19.83 -13.11 -39.03
C LEU A 18 18.42 -12.51 -38.82
N PRO A 19 17.80 -11.91 -39.84
CA PRO A 19 16.38 -11.58 -39.79
C PRO A 19 15.60 -12.86 -40.13
N ALA A 20 14.97 -13.47 -39.13
CA ALA A 20 13.91 -14.45 -39.38
C ALA A 20 12.69 -13.69 -39.92
N ALA A 21 12.57 -13.63 -41.24
CA ALA A 21 11.37 -13.19 -41.91
C ALA A 21 10.24 -14.21 -41.68
N ALA A 22 9.14 -13.71 -41.12
CA ALA A 22 7.75 -14.05 -41.43
C ALA A 22 7.32 -15.53 -41.44
N GLN A 23 6.63 -15.93 -40.38
CA GLN A 23 5.37 -16.67 -40.54
C GLN A 23 4.34 -16.10 -39.55
N THR A 24 3.81 -14.93 -39.88
CA THR A 24 2.60 -14.41 -39.22
C THR A 24 1.43 -15.26 -39.70
N ALA A 25 0.98 -16.19 -38.86
CA ALA A 25 -0.36 -16.76 -39.00
C ALA A 25 -1.37 -15.58 -38.96
N PRO A 26 -2.41 -15.58 -39.80
CA PRO A 26 -3.46 -14.58 -39.70
C PRO A 26 -4.13 -14.71 -38.33
N ALA A 27 -4.12 -13.62 -37.57
CA ALA A 27 -4.81 -13.53 -36.30
C ALA A 27 -6.31 -13.76 -36.54
N ALA A 28 -6.89 -14.72 -35.81
CA ALA A 28 -8.32 -14.94 -35.80
C ALA A 28 -9.06 -13.64 -35.40
N PRO A 29 -10.22 -13.34 -35.99
CA PRO A 29 -10.99 -12.17 -35.62
C PRO A 29 -11.41 -12.26 -34.14
N PRO A 30 -11.34 -11.15 -33.38
CA PRO A 30 -11.75 -11.15 -31.98
C PRO A 30 -13.25 -11.46 -31.88
N ALA A 31 -13.59 -12.39 -31.00
CA ALA A 31 -14.97 -12.74 -30.70
C ALA A 31 -15.76 -11.50 -30.24
N PRO A 32 -17.00 -11.28 -30.73
CA PRO A 32 -17.83 -10.17 -30.30
C PRO A 32 -18.23 -10.31 -28.83
N GLY A 33 -17.94 -9.27 -28.04
CA GLY A 33 -18.84 -8.84 -26.97
C GLY A 33 -18.90 -9.70 -25.70
N MET A 34 -17.85 -9.68 -24.89
CA MET A 34 -18.03 -9.63 -23.44
C MET A 34 -17.44 -8.31 -22.94
N GLN A 35 -18.23 -7.24 -23.10
CA GLN A 35 -18.02 -5.99 -22.40
C GLN A 35 -18.16 -6.27 -20.90
N ALA A 36 -17.03 -6.57 -20.26
CA ALA A 36 -16.84 -6.24 -18.87
C ALA A 36 -17.04 -4.72 -18.78
N GLY A 37 -18.24 -4.31 -18.37
CA GLY A 37 -18.57 -2.91 -18.17
C GLY A 37 -17.52 -2.27 -17.26
N PRO A 38 -17.19 -0.99 -17.46
CA PRO A 38 -16.26 -0.30 -16.58
C PRO A 38 -16.91 -0.22 -15.19
N HIS A 39 -16.45 -1.04 -14.24
CA HIS A 39 -16.68 -0.81 -12.81
C HIS A 39 -15.84 0.39 -12.33
N GLY A 40 -16.09 1.55 -12.94
CA GLY A 40 -15.39 2.79 -12.73
C GLY A 40 -16.33 3.95 -13.03
N GLY A 41 -17.39 4.08 -12.24
CA GLY A 41 -18.17 5.31 -12.22
C GLY A 41 -17.26 6.51 -11.88
N PRO A 42 -17.72 7.76 -12.11
CA PRO A 42 -16.94 8.99 -11.90
C PRO A 42 -16.37 9.18 -10.47
N GLY A 43 -16.75 8.33 -9.52
CA GLY A 43 -16.23 8.26 -8.15
C GLY A 43 -15.21 7.15 -7.87
N GLY A 44 -14.62 6.52 -8.90
CA GLY A 44 -13.58 5.50 -8.71
C GLY A 44 -12.37 6.04 -7.92
N ARG A 45 -11.45 5.15 -7.48
CA ARG A 45 -10.22 5.50 -6.72
C ARG A 45 -9.43 6.71 -7.29
N GLY A 46 -9.58 7.01 -8.59
CA GLY A 46 -9.05 8.22 -9.22
C GLY A 46 -9.73 9.54 -8.79
N GLY A 47 -11.06 9.58 -8.67
CA GLY A 47 -11.81 10.77 -8.24
C GLY A 47 -11.55 11.16 -6.78
N MET A 48 -11.40 10.16 -5.90
CA MET A 48 -11.02 10.39 -4.49
C MET A 48 -9.60 10.97 -4.36
N ARG A 49 -8.66 10.55 -5.23
CA ARG A 49 -7.30 11.10 -5.30
C ARG A 49 -7.26 12.53 -5.82
N MET A 50 -8.21 12.93 -6.67
CA MET A 50 -8.33 14.30 -7.16
C MET A 50 -8.86 15.27 -6.10
N GLN A 51 -9.58 14.77 -5.09
CA GLN A 51 -10.09 15.58 -3.97
C GLN A 51 -9.11 15.73 -2.81
N MET A 52 -8.17 14.80 -2.65
CA MET A 52 -7.10 14.96 -1.67
C MET A 52 -6.27 16.19 -2.07
N PHE A 53 -6.23 17.18 -1.19
CA PHE A 53 -5.51 18.46 -1.37
C PHE A 53 -6.20 19.53 -2.23
N ALA A 54 -7.51 19.42 -2.47
CA ALA A 54 -8.23 20.43 -3.26
C ALA A 54 -8.13 21.86 -2.68
N SER A 55 -7.83 21.99 -1.38
CA SER A 55 -7.64 23.26 -0.69
C SER A 55 -6.28 23.93 -0.95
N LEU A 56 -5.31 23.20 -1.52
CA LEU A 56 -3.97 23.72 -1.82
C LEU A 56 -3.94 24.39 -3.19
N SER A 57 -2.96 25.27 -3.40
CA SER A 57 -2.62 25.80 -4.72
C SER A 57 -2.25 24.68 -5.69
N PRO A 58 -2.33 24.88 -7.02
CA PRO A 58 -1.91 23.88 -8.01
C PRO A 58 -0.47 23.39 -7.80
N ALA A 59 0.43 24.28 -7.41
CA ALA A 59 1.81 23.95 -7.07
C ALA A 59 1.88 23.09 -5.79
N GLY A 60 1.16 23.47 -4.74
CA GLY A 60 1.06 22.69 -3.50
C GLY A 60 0.48 21.29 -3.72
N GLN A 61 -0.54 21.18 -4.57
CA GLN A 61 -1.11 19.89 -4.98
C GLN A 61 -0.10 19.01 -5.70
N ALA A 62 0.70 19.57 -6.62
CA ALA A 62 1.75 18.82 -7.30
C ALA A 62 2.79 18.28 -6.32
N ILE A 63 3.29 19.14 -5.42
CA ILE A 63 4.24 18.77 -4.37
C ILE A 63 3.70 17.61 -3.51
N MET A 64 2.46 17.72 -3.03
CA MET A 64 1.85 16.68 -2.19
C MET A 64 1.56 15.39 -2.98
N ARG A 65 1.12 15.47 -4.24
CA ARG A 65 0.91 14.28 -5.07
C ARG A 65 2.19 13.51 -5.33
N ASP A 66 3.29 14.21 -5.59
CA ASP A 66 4.58 13.55 -5.81
C ASP A 66 5.15 12.96 -4.52
N ALA A 67 4.98 13.63 -3.39
CA ALA A 67 5.33 13.08 -2.08
C ALA A 67 4.52 11.81 -1.75
N MET A 68 3.23 11.76 -2.10
CA MET A 68 2.38 10.59 -1.89
C MET A 68 2.72 9.41 -2.81
N LYS A 69 3.45 9.65 -3.90
CA LYS A 69 4.06 8.58 -4.71
C LYS A 69 5.38 8.08 -4.11
N GLY A 70 5.96 8.80 -3.14
CA GLY A 70 7.30 8.56 -2.61
C GLY A 70 7.53 7.09 -2.23
N GLY A 71 8.41 6.44 -3.00
CA GLY A 71 8.71 5.02 -2.92
C GLY A 71 8.21 4.24 -4.14
N ASP A 72 8.32 2.91 -4.06
CA ASP A 72 7.65 2.02 -5.00
C ASP A 72 6.56 1.27 -4.21
N PRO A 73 5.30 1.74 -4.25
CA PRO A 73 4.21 1.12 -3.50
C PRO A 73 3.98 -0.35 -3.85
N ARG A 74 4.34 -0.75 -5.08
CA ARG A 74 4.20 -2.14 -5.52
C ARG A 74 5.28 -3.00 -4.89
N ALA A 75 6.53 -2.55 -4.93
CA ALA A 75 7.64 -3.27 -4.30
C ALA A 75 7.47 -3.35 -2.78
N ASP A 76 7.10 -2.25 -2.13
CA ASP A 76 6.88 -2.22 -0.68
C ASP A 76 5.74 -3.19 -0.28
N HIS A 77 4.63 -3.19 -1.02
CA HIS A 77 3.52 -4.12 -0.78
C HIS A 77 3.93 -5.58 -1.06
N ALA A 78 4.71 -5.83 -2.11
CA ALA A 78 5.21 -7.16 -2.43
C ALA A 78 6.11 -7.71 -1.32
N ALA A 79 6.97 -6.88 -0.72
CA ALA A 79 7.84 -7.28 0.38
C ALA A 79 7.05 -7.69 1.63
N VAL A 80 6.05 -6.89 2.04
CA VAL A 80 5.16 -7.23 3.17
C VAL A 80 4.37 -8.50 2.86
N LYS A 81 3.85 -8.62 1.64
CA LYS A 81 3.10 -9.82 1.22
C LYS A 81 3.99 -11.07 1.27
N ALA A 82 5.22 -10.99 0.77
CA ALA A 82 6.14 -12.13 0.79
C ALA A 82 6.43 -12.60 2.22
N ALA A 83 6.64 -11.68 3.17
CA ALA A 83 6.82 -12.03 4.57
C ALA A 83 5.55 -12.68 5.18
N ARG A 84 4.36 -12.16 4.86
CA ARG A 84 3.08 -12.78 5.26
C ARG A 84 2.89 -14.17 4.69
N ASP A 85 3.19 -14.36 3.41
CA ASP A 85 3.09 -15.67 2.77
C ASP A 85 4.01 -16.68 3.47
N GLN A 86 5.22 -16.27 3.87
CA GLN A 86 6.13 -17.10 4.67
C GLN A 86 5.58 -17.43 6.06
N ILE A 87 4.96 -16.47 6.74
CA ILE A 87 4.28 -16.71 8.03
C ILE A 87 3.20 -17.79 7.85
N LEU A 88 2.37 -17.68 6.80
CA LEU A 88 1.32 -18.66 6.54
C LEU A 88 1.88 -20.05 6.25
N VAL A 89 2.95 -20.15 5.45
CA VAL A 89 3.64 -21.43 5.19
C VAL A 89 4.19 -22.05 6.48
N LEU A 90 4.76 -21.25 7.37
CA LEU A 90 5.33 -21.74 8.63
C LEU A 90 4.25 -22.16 9.64
N LEU A 91 3.07 -21.54 9.59
CA LEU A 91 1.92 -21.94 10.41
C LEU A 91 1.23 -23.21 9.90
N ASP A 92 1.31 -23.50 8.60
CA ASP A 92 0.74 -24.70 7.97
C ASP A 92 1.65 -25.94 8.10
N ALA A 93 2.89 -25.77 8.59
CA ALA A 93 3.84 -26.86 8.74
C ALA A 93 3.43 -27.86 9.83
N GLU A 94 3.70 -29.16 9.62
CA GLU A 94 3.40 -30.24 10.58
C GLU A 94 4.03 -30.01 11.97
N LYS A 95 5.17 -29.31 12.02
CA LYS A 95 5.84 -28.90 13.25
C LYS A 95 6.12 -27.41 13.20
N LEU A 96 5.74 -26.72 14.27
CA LEU A 96 5.95 -25.28 14.38
C LEU A 96 7.42 -24.95 14.64
N ASP A 97 8.09 -24.36 13.65
CA ASP A 97 9.40 -23.73 13.85
C ASP A 97 9.21 -22.30 14.36
N VAL A 98 9.22 -22.15 15.69
CA VAL A 98 9.04 -20.86 16.37
C VAL A 98 10.14 -19.86 15.99
N ALA A 99 11.37 -20.32 15.75
CA ALA A 99 12.48 -19.45 15.40
C ALA A 99 12.35 -18.93 13.95
N ALA A 100 11.89 -19.76 13.02
CA ALA A 100 11.56 -19.32 11.66
C ALA A 100 10.34 -18.38 11.66
N LEU A 101 9.30 -18.69 12.44
CA LEU A 101 8.10 -17.86 12.52
C LEU A 101 8.44 -16.46 13.03
N LYS A 102 9.22 -16.36 14.12
CA LYS A 102 9.69 -15.07 14.64
C LYS A 102 10.47 -14.28 13.60
N ARG A 103 11.37 -14.92 12.85
CA ARG A 103 12.13 -14.26 11.77
C ARG A 103 11.22 -13.73 10.66
N ALA A 104 10.17 -14.47 10.29
CA ALA A 104 9.21 -14.03 9.28
C ALA A 104 8.36 -12.84 9.77
N MET A 105 7.94 -12.85 11.04
CA MET A 105 7.25 -11.73 11.67
C MET A 105 8.13 -10.47 11.76
N ASP A 106 9.40 -10.63 12.16
CA ASP A 106 10.37 -9.54 12.19
C ASP A 106 10.60 -8.97 10.78
N ALA A 107 10.63 -9.83 9.75
CA ALA A 107 10.74 -9.42 8.35
C ALA A 107 9.51 -8.63 7.86
N GLU A 108 8.29 -9.06 8.22
CA GLU A 108 7.06 -8.32 7.91
C GLU A 108 7.10 -6.92 8.54
N ARG A 109 7.44 -6.86 9.84
CA ARG A 109 7.54 -5.60 10.59
C ARG A 109 8.56 -4.66 9.95
N ASN A 110 9.77 -5.15 9.67
CA ASN A 110 10.83 -4.34 9.08
C ASN A 110 10.44 -3.83 7.69
N ALA A 111 9.79 -4.66 6.86
CA ALA A 111 9.31 -4.24 5.54
C ALA A 111 8.24 -3.13 5.65
N ALA A 112 7.30 -3.28 6.58
CA ALA A 112 6.27 -2.28 6.84
C ALA A 112 6.88 -0.97 7.37
N GLU A 113 7.75 -1.04 8.36
CA GLU A 113 8.44 0.12 8.96
C GLU A 113 9.29 0.87 7.93
N ALA A 114 10.02 0.15 7.08
CA ALA A 114 10.79 0.75 5.99
C ALA A 114 9.88 1.52 5.02
N ALA A 115 8.75 0.94 4.61
CA ALA A 115 7.78 1.61 3.74
C ALA A 115 7.15 2.84 4.41
N HIS A 116 6.83 2.76 5.71
CA HIS A 116 6.35 3.90 6.49
C HIS A 116 7.37 5.03 6.58
N THR A 117 8.64 4.69 6.83
CA THR A 117 9.75 5.64 6.95
C THR A 117 9.99 6.36 5.63
N LYS A 118 10.01 5.64 4.50
CA LYS A 118 10.14 6.24 3.15
C LYS A 118 9.03 7.26 2.90
N ARG A 119 7.78 6.93 3.22
CA ARG A 119 6.63 7.85 3.05
C ARG A 119 6.74 9.06 3.97
N GLN A 120 7.13 8.87 5.24
CA GLN A 120 7.31 9.98 6.18
C GLN A 120 8.40 10.95 5.70
N ASN A 121 9.53 10.42 5.22
CA ASN A 121 10.62 11.23 4.68
C ASN A 121 10.18 12.01 3.43
N ALA A 122 9.42 11.38 2.53
CA ALA A 122 8.87 12.05 1.35
C ALA A 122 7.89 13.18 1.73
N LEU A 123 7.01 12.95 2.72
CA LEU A 123 6.09 13.97 3.22
C LEU A 123 6.82 15.12 3.92
N LEU A 124 7.84 14.83 4.72
CA LEU A 124 8.64 15.86 5.38
C LEU A 124 9.34 16.75 4.35
N ALA A 125 9.92 16.16 3.30
CA ALA A 125 10.51 16.91 2.20
C ALA A 125 9.45 17.74 1.43
N ALA A 126 8.21 17.26 1.34
CA ALA A 126 7.10 18.00 0.74
C ALA A 126 6.74 19.25 1.55
N TYR A 127 6.62 19.11 2.88
CA TYR A 127 6.27 20.21 3.77
C TYR A 127 7.29 21.35 3.75
N GLN A 128 8.57 21.03 3.52
CA GLN A 128 9.62 22.03 3.35
C GLN A 128 9.47 22.85 2.05
N LYS A 129 8.85 22.28 1.01
CA LYS A 129 8.66 22.92 -0.30
C LYS A 129 7.35 23.70 -0.41
N LEU A 130 6.37 23.44 0.46
CA LEU A 130 5.08 24.12 0.44
C LEU A 130 5.21 25.61 0.82
N SER A 131 4.41 26.45 0.15
CA SER A 131 4.27 27.85 0.54
C SER A 131 3.66 27.99 1.94
N LEU A 132 3.79 29.18 2.54
CA LEU A 132 3.13 29.45 3.82
C LEU A 132 1.60 29.36 3.71
N ALA A 133 1.02 29.84 2.61
CA ALA A 133 -0.42 29.76 2.35
C ALA A 133 -0.89 28.30 2.26
N ASP A 134 -0.17 27.47 1.51
CA ASP A 134 -0.50 26.05 1.36
C ASP A 134 -0.36 25.28 2.68
N ARG A 135 0.67 25.57 3.48
CA ARG A 135 0.80 24.95 4.81
C ARG A 135 -0.38 25.31 5.73
N LYS A 136 -0.86 26.55 5.70
CA LYS A 136 -2.03 26.98 6.46
C LYS A 136 -3.31 26.28 5.98
N ALA A 137 -3.49 26.17 4.67
CA ALA A 137 -4.61 25.44 4.07
C ALA A 137 -4.60 23.95 4.48
N LEU A 138 -3.43 23.31 4.42
CA LEU A 138 -3.25 21.91 4.85
C LEU A 138 -3.62 21.71 6.33
N VAL A 139 -3.22 22.64 7.21
CA VAL A 139 -3.57 22.59 8.64
C VAL A 139 -5.08 22.76 8.85
N ALA A 140 -5.72 23.67 8.13
CA ALA A 140 -7.17 23.86 8.21
C ALA A 140 -7.92 22.59 7.76
N GLU A 141 -7.49 21.98 6.66
CA GLU A 141 -8.05 20.72 6.16
C GLU A 141 -7.84 19.56 7.15
N ALA A 142 -6.65 19.44 7.74
CA ALA A 142 -6.35 18.42 8.75
C ALA A 142 -7.22 18.56 10.01
N LYS A 143 -7.45 19.79 10.48
CA LYS A 143 -8.36 20.06 11.61
C LYS A 143 -9.80 19.69 11.26
N ALA A 144 -10.27 20.06 10.06
CA ALA A 144 -11.61 19.70 9.60
C ALA A 144 -11.77 18.18 9.46
N MET A 145 -10.75 17.48 8.96
CA MET A 145 -10.74 16.02 8.86
C MET A 145 -10.78 15.36 10.23
N ARG A 146 -10.00 15.84 11.19
CA ARG A 146 -10.01 15.37 12.58
C ARG A 146 -11.39 15.54 13.21
N ALA A 147 -11.99 16.72 13.10
CA ALA A 147 -13.33 16.99 13.63
C ALA A 147 -14.39 16.06 13.02
N ARG A 148 -14.31 15.79 11.71
CA ARG A 148 -15.19 14.82 11.04
C ARG A 148 -14.99 13.39 11.56
N MET A 149 -13.74 12.99 11.80
CA MET A 149 -13.41 11.67 12.32
C MET A 149 -13.91 11.50 13.76
N GLU A 150 -13.70 12.51 14.60
CA GLU A 150 -14.21 12.54 15.98
C GLU A 150 -15.75 12.51 16.00
N ALA A 151 -16.42 13.31 15.16
CA ALA A 151 -17.87 13.28 15.03
C ALA A 151 -18.40 11.92 14.54
N MET A 152 -17.67 11.26 13.64
CA MET A 152 -18.01 9.90 13.20
C MET A 152 -17.85 8.89 14.35
N MET A 153 -16.77 8.95 15.12
CA MET A 153 -16.55 8.05 16.26
C MET A 153 -17.63 8.21 17.34
N VAL A 154 -18.03 9.46 17.63
CA VAL A 154 -19.12 9.75 18.58
C VAL A 154 -20.48 9.27 18.03
N LYS A 155 -20.76 9.52 16.74
CA LYS A 155 -22.01 9.07 16.09
C LYS A 155 -22.09 7.54 15.97
N LYS A 156 -20.94 6.86 15.87
CA LYS A 156 -20.83 5.39 15.85
C LYS A 156 -20.61 4.80 17.25
N GLY A 157 -20.80 5.59 18.30
CA GLY A 157 -20.79 5.17 19.71
C GLY A 157 -21.97 4.29 20.12
N THR A 158 -22.78 3.80 19.17
CA THR A 158 -23.60 2.60 19.36
C THR A 158 -22.70 1.40 19.04
N PRO A 159 -22.55 0.41 19.93
CA PRO A 159 -21.50 -0.59 19.81
C PRO A 159 -21.62 -1.31 18.47
N MET A 160 -20.60 -1.11 17.63
CA MET A 160 -20.28 -2.03 16.55
C MET A 160 -19.85 -3.32 17.23
N MET A 161 -20.85 -4.13 17.61
CA MET A 161 -20.67 -5.51 18.01
C MET A 161 -19.75 -6.15 16.97
N MET A 162 -18.57 -6.52 17.46
CA MET A 162 -17.63 -7.44 16.85
C MET A 162 -18.41 -8.51 16.09
N HIS A 163 -18.38 -8.46 14.75
CA HIS A 163 -18.67 -9.64 13.95
C HIS A 163 -17.46 -10.58 14.09
N GLY A 164 -17.38 -11.28 15.23
CA GLY A 164 -16.27 -12.17 15.54
C GLY A 164 -16.36 -12.85 16.92
N GLY A 165 -17.16 -13.92 17.02
CA GLY A 165 -16.88 -15.09 17.88
C GLY A 165 -17.40 -15.08 19.33
N PRO A 166 -17.90 -16.23 19.85
CA PRO A 166 -18.48 -16.34 21.18
C PRO A 166 -17.39 -16.50 22.24
N GLY A 167 -17.26 -15.55 23.17
CA GLY A 167 -16.28 -15.67 24.25
C GLY A 167 -16.14 -14.51 25.24
N GLY A 168 -17.08 -13.57 25.32
CA GLY A 168 -17.03 -12.47 26.26
C GLY A 168 -18.12 -12.56 27.33
N MET A 169 -18.01 -13.51 28.24
CA MET A 169 -18.64 -13.40 29.57
C MET A 169 -17.95 -12.24 30.29
N ASP A 170 -18.70 -11.19 30.65
CA ASP A 170 -18.47 -10.28 31.79
C ASP A 170 -19.55 -9.18 31.80
N GLY A 171 -20.82 -9.62 31.75
CA GLY A 171 -22.00 -8.74 31.70
C GLY A 171 -23.12 -9.18 32.64
N MET A 172 -22.80 -9.62 33.85
CA MET A 172 -23.79 -10.10 34.84
C MET A 172 -23.53 -9.59 36.27
N GLU A 173 -23.38 -8.28 36.48
CA GLU A 173 -23.33 -7.74 37.86
C GLU A 173 -24.35 -6.64 38.19
N ASP A 174 -25.25 -6.24 37.28
CA ASP A 174 -26.25 -5.22 37.62
C ASP A 174 -27.60 -5.39 36.88
N MET A 175 -28.25 -6.55 37.04
CA MET A 175 -29.68 -6.67 36.72
C MET A 175 -30.52 -6.64 38.01
N PRO A 176 -31.53 -5.75 38.11
CA PRO A 176 -32.44 -5.74 39.24
C PRO A 176 -33.27 -7.03 39.27
N PRO A 177 -33.60 -7.57 40.46
CA PRO A 177 -34.31 -8.83 40.57
C PRO A 177 -35.71 -8.75 39.96
N PRO A 178 -36.18 -9.78 39.25
CA PRO A 178 -37.50 -9.79 38.64
C PRO A 178 -38.60 -9.77 39.72
N PRO A 179 -39.76 -9.15 39.43
CA PRO A 179 -40.84 -9.02 40.39
C PRO A 179 -41.44 -10.39 40.76
N PRO A 180 -41.95 -10.55 42.00
CA PRO A 180 -42.49 -11.81 42.47
C PRO A 180 -43.74 -12.20 41.67
N ALA A 181 -43.79 -13.48 41.27
CA ALA A 181 -44.91 -14.06 40.53
C ALA A 181 -46.20 -14.03 41.38
N LYS A 182 -47.33 -13.71 40.74
CA LYS A 182 -48.67 -13.94 41.27
C LYS A 182 -49.11 -15.37 40.98
#